data_AF-A0A4V1V5A3-F1
#
_entry.id   AF-A0A4V1V5A3-F1
#
_cell.length_a   1.000
_cell.length_b   1.000
_cell.length_c   1.000
_cell.angle_alpha   90.00
_cell.angle_beta   90.00
_cell.angle_gamma   90.00
#
_symmetry.space_group_name_H-M   'P 1'
#
loop_
_entity.id
_entity.type
_entity.pdbx_description
1 polymer ?
#
loop_
_entity_poly.entity_id
_entity_poly.type
_entity_poly.pdbx_seq_one_letter_code
_entity_poly.pdbx_strand_id
1 'polypeptide(L)' 'MADIATVFGWGPREMDPMDLEELMRWHAQARRRSPHPPDED' A
#
# COMPACT_ATOMS: atom_id res chain seq x y z
N MET A 1 -2.09 -2.08 4.38
CA MET A 1 -3.54 -1.77 4.35
C MET A 1 -3.77 -0.26 4.31
N ALA A 2 -3.43 0.50 5.36
CA ALA A 2 -3.62 1.97 5.37
C ALA A 2 -2.85 2.69 4.25
N ASP A 3 -1.57 2.34 4.02
CA ASP A 3 -0.78 2.91 2.92
C ASP A 3 -1.37 2.61 1.54
N ILE A 4 -1.90 1.40 1.36
CA ILE A 4 -2.55 1.00 0.12
C ILE A 4 -3.80 1.86 -0.10
N ALA A 5 -4.64 2.01 0.92
CA ALA A 5 -5.85 2.83 0.85
C ALA A 5 -5.52 4.31 0.53
N THR A 6 -4.47 4.87 1.11
CA THR A 6 -4.06 6.26 0.86
C THR A 6 -3.48 6.46 -0.54
N VAL A 7 -2.71 5.51 -1.07
CA VAL A 7 -2.05 5.63 -2.38
C VAL A 7 -2.98 5.25 -3.54
N PHE A 8 -3.84 4.25 -3.35
CA PHE A 8 -4.67 3.68 -4.42
C PHE A 8 -6.16 3.99 -4.28
N GLY A 9 -6.60 4.54 -3.15
CA GLY A 9 -8.01 4.83 -2.88
C GLY A 9 -8.86 3.60 -2.59
N TRP A 10 -8.25 2.42 -2.44
CA TRP A 10 -8.96 1.17 -2.21
C TRP A 10 -9.52 1.08 -0.79
N GLY A 11 -10.79 0.75 -0.69
CA GLY A 11 -11.48 0.45 0.56
C GLY A 11 -11.24 -0.99 1.04
N PRO A 12 -11.66 -1.31 2.29
CA PRO A 12 -11.50 -2.64 2.88
C PRO A 12 -12.10 -3.76 2.02
N ARG A 13 -13.22 -3.51 1.33
CA ARG A 13 -13.91 -4.48 0.47
C ARG A 13 -13.14 -4.84 -0.81
N GLU A 14 -12.29 -3.93 -1.29
CA GLU A 14 -11.43 -4.19 -2.45
C GLU A 14 -10.21 -5.02 -2.04
N MET A 15 -9.76 -4.88 -0.79
CA MET A 15 -8.62 -5.61 -0.23
C MET A 15 -9.00 -6.96 0.40
N ASP A 16 -10.24 -7.13 0.85
CA ASP A 16 -10.77 -8.36 1.46
C ASP A 16 -10.64 -9.63 0.58
N PRO A 17 -10.89 -9.58 -0.74
CA PRO A 17 -10.70 -10.75 -1.59
C PRO A 17 -9.23 -11.03 -1.96
N MET A 18 -8.27 -10.15 -1.61
CA MET A 18 -6.86 -10.33 -1.93
C MET A 18 -6.18 -11.21 -0.89
N ASP A 19 -5.35 -12.14 -1.36
CA ASP A 19 -4.50 -12.93 -0.46
C ASP A 19 -3.44 -12.06 0.23
N LEU A 20 -2.97 -12.51 1.40
CA LEU A 20 -1.97 -11.79 2.19
C LEU A 20 -0.69 -11.49 1.39
N GLU A 21 -0.24 -12.42 0.54
CA GLU A 21 0.94 -12.22 -0.31
C GLU A 21 0.74 -11.07 -1.31
N GLU A 22 -0.46 -10.96 -1.88
CA GLU A 22 -0.82 -9.88 -2.80
C GLU A 22 -0.93 -8.54 -2.07
N LEU A 23 -1.54 -8.52 -0.88
CA LEU A 23 -1.57 -7.34 -0.02
C LEU A 23 -0.15 -6.86 0.34
N MET A 24 0.78 -7.78 0.63
CA MET A 24 2.17 -7.41 0.91
C MET A 24 2.87 -6.79 -0.32
N ARG A 25 2.62 -7.31 -1.53
CA ARG A 25 3.14 -6.73 -2.78
C ARG A 25 2.62 -5.30 -2.99
N TRP A 26 1.31 -5.09 -2.87
CA TRP A 26 0.71 -3.76 -3.02
C TRP A 26 1.14 -2.80 -1.91
N HIS A 27 1.35 -3.29 -0.70
CA HIS A 27 1.87 -2.49 0.41
C HIS A 27 3.31 -2.01 0.14
N ALA A 28 4.17 -2.85 -0.43
CA ALA A 28 5.51 -2.46 -0.85
C ALA A 28 5.48 -1.43 -1.99
N GLN A 29 4.56 -1.59 -2.95
CA GLN A 29 4.35 -0.64 -4.04
C GLN A 29 3.84 0.71 -3.53
N ALA A 30 2.90 0.70 -2.57
CA ALA A 30 2.38 1.89 -1.91
C ALA A 30 3.51 2.67 -1.23
N ARG A 31 4.36 1.99 -0.45
CA ARG A 31 5.52 2.61 0.20
C ARG A 31 6.50 3.27 -0.77
N ARG A 32 6.74 2.68 -1.95
CA ARG A 32 7.60 3.28 -2.99
C ARG A 32 6.98 4.51 -3.65
N ARG A 33 5.66 4.63 -3.64
CA ARG A 33 4.91 5.73 -4.26
C ARG A 33 4.55 6.84 -3.28
N SER A 34 4.45 6.51 -2.00
CA SER A 34 4.26 7.51 -0.95
C SER A 34 5.39 8.52 -1.04
N PRO A 35 5.09 9.83 -1.07
CA PRO A 35 6.09 10.90 -1.17
C PRO A 35 6.83 11.11 0.16
N HIS A 36 7.08 10.05 0.93
CA HIS A 36 8.01 10.14 2.03
C HIS A 36 9.37 10.45 1.41
N PRO A 37 10.03 11.57 1.78
CA PRO A 37 11.35 11.86 1.27
C PRO A 37 12.26 10.66 1.60
N PRO A 38 13.24 10.33 0.73
CA PRO A 38 14.28 9.39 1.10
C PRO A 38 14.86 9.88 2.43
N ASP A 39 15.01 8.98 3.39
CA ASP A 39 15.68 9.26 4.66
C ASP A 39 16.94 10.11 4.36
N GLU A 40 16.95 11.34 4.87
CA GLU A 40 18.16 12.17 4.93
C GLU A 40 19.10 11.49 5.93
N ASP A 41 20.07 10.72 5.43
CA ASP A 41 21.30 10.33 6.12
C ASP A 41 22.48 10.32 5.13
#